data_AF-A0A6C0IGW8-F1
#
_entry.id   AF-A0A6C0IGW8-F1
#
_cell.length_a   1.000
_cell.length_b   1.000
_cell.length_c   1.000
_cell.angle_alpha   90.00
_cell.angle_beta   90.00
_cell.angle_gamma   90.00
#
_symmetry.space_group_name_H-M   'P 1'
#
loop_
_entity.id
_entity.type
_entity.pdbx_description
1 polymer ?
#
loop_
_entity_poly.entity_id
_entity_poly.type
_entity_poly.pdbx_seq_one_letter_code
_entity_poly.pdbx_strand_id
1 'polypeptide(L)'
;MSSIMVNNIGDLTNSLGKFYMSIIMGLYMIIIEVLMHDHQYDVFSTKYYAIFGVLLVLTIVLYRTQQFVSDRQYLEGMIEHHSMAILTSNKILEKTDNYNVAKLAKEILQKQQDEIIIMKDLLSK
;
A
#
# COMPACT_ATOMS: atom_id res chain seq x y z
N MET A 1 0.94 -1.36 0.69
CA MET A 1 1.83 -1.90 -0.37
C MET A 1 2.76 -2.91 0.27
N SER A 2 2.90 -4.09 -0.34
CA SER A 2 3.68 -5.18 0.25
C SER A 2 5.15 -4.99 -0.10
N SER A 3 6.00 -4.84 0.93
CA SER A 3 7.46 -4.79 0.79
C SER A 3 8.05 -5.97 0.01
N ILE A 4 7.29 -7.07 -0.17
CA ILE A 4 7.69 -8.26 -0.94
C ILE A 4 7.67 -8.01 -2.45
N MET A 5 6.83 -7.09 -2.93
CA MET A 5 6.63 -6.86 -4.37
C MET A 5 7.62 -5.85 -4.98
N VAL A 6 8.55 -5.33 -4.19
CA VAL A 6 9.53 -4.34 -4.67
C VAL A 6 10.54 -5.03 -5.59
N ASN A 7 10.88 -4.40 -6.72
CA ASN A 7 11.82 -4.98 -7.68
C ASN A 7 13.26 -5.00 -7.16
N ASN A 8 13.67 -4.00 -6.37
CA ASN A 8 14.99 -3.90 -5.75
C ASN A 8 14.90 -3.66 -4.24
N ILE A 9 15.75 -4.32 -3.45
CA ILE A 9 15.80 -4.16 -1.98
C ILE A 9 16.12 -2.71 -1.58
N GLY A 10 16.86 -1.97 -2.40
CA GLY A 10 17.20 -0.56 -2.14
C GLY A 10 16.05 0.43 -2.27
N ASP A 11 14.91 0.03 -2.84
CA ASP A 11 13.72 0.86 -2.96
C ASP A 11 12.74 0.64 -1.77
N LEU A 12 13.12 -0.17 -0.78
CA LEU A 12 12.34 -0.38 0.42
C LEU A 12 12.40 0.84 1.33
N THR A 13 11.27 1.52 1.46
CA THR A 13 11.15 2.70 2.33
C THR A 13 10.14 2.44 3.45
N ASN A 14 10.32 3.13 4.57
CA ASN A 14 9.38 3.12 5.68
C ASN A 14 8.58 4.43 5.65
N SER A 15 7.41 4.41 5.00
CA SER A 15 6.54 5.58 4.90
C SER A 15 5.42 5.56 5.94
N LEU A 16 4.95 6.73 6.36
CA LEU A 16 3.78 6.87 7.22
C LEU A 16 2.53 6.22 6.60
N GLY A 17 2.44 6.19 5.26
CA GLY A 17 1.38 5.46 4.56
C GLY A 17 1.33 3.97 4.91
N LYS A 18 2.48 3.30 5.06
CA LYS A 18 2.53 1.89 5.50
C LYS A 18 2.05 1.72 6.93
N PHE A 19 2.39 2.68 7.80
CA PHE A 19 1.94 2.68 9.19
C PHE A 19 0.41 2.82 9.31
N TYR A 20 -0.19 3.74 8.55
CA TYR A 20 -1.65 3.84 8.49
C TYR A 20 -2.31 2.55 8.00
N MET A 21 -1.77 1.95 6.94
CA MET A 21 -2.32 0.71 6.38
C MET A 21 -2.14 -0.50 7.32
N SER A 22 -1.06 -0.57 8.10
CA SER A 22 -0.88 -1.63 9.09
C SER A 22 -1.88 -1.50 10.24
N ILE A 23 -2.15 -0.29 10.72
CA ILE A 23 -3.18 -0.04 11.74
C ILE A 23 -4.56 -0.43 11.21
N ILE A 24 -4.91 0.00 10.00
CA ILE A 24 -6.21 -0.32 9.38
C ILE A 24 -6.40 -1.84 9.29
N MET A 25 -5.39 -2.58 8.83
CA MET A 25 -5.45 -4.04 8.74
C MET A 25 -5.59 -4.68 10.13
N GLY A 26 -4.82 -4.22 11.11
CA GLY A 26 -4.92 -4.71 12.49
C GLY A 26 -6.32 -4.49 13.08
N LEU A 27 -6.92 -3.32 12.84
CA LEU A 27 -8.27 -3.01 13.29
C LEU A 27 -9.33 -3.89 12.62
N TYR A 28 -9.20 -4.18 11.33
CA TYR A 28 -10.07 -5.15 10.65
C TYR A 28 -9.98 -6.54 11.30
N MET A 29 -8.77 -7.02 11.60
CA MET A 29 -8.58 -8.31 12.26
C MET A 29 -9.21 -8.34 13.64
N ILE A 30 -9.04 -7.29 14.44
CA ILE A 30 -9.66 -7.18 15.77
C ILE A 30 -11.19 -7.24 15.67
N ILE A 31 -11.78 -6.53 14.69
CA ILE A 31 -13.25 -6.56 14.49
C ILE A 31 -13.72 -7.97 14.12
N ILE A 32 -12.98 -8.68 13.27
CA ILE A 32 -13.28 -10.06 12.90
C ILE A 32 -13.16 -10.99 14.11
N GLU A 33 -12.11 -10.85 14.93
CA GLU A 33 -11.92 -11.64 16.14
C GLU A 33 -13.05 -11.44 17.14
N VAL A 34 -13.47 -10.19 17.38
CA VAL A 34 -14.62 -9.88 18.25
C VAL A 34 -15.90 -10.51 17.67
N LEU A 35 -16.10 -10.46 16.34
CA LEU A 35 -17.24 -11.09 15.67
C LEU A 35 -17.24 -12.61 15.83
N MET A 36 -16.09 -13.25 15.67
CA MET A 36 -15.96 -14.70 15.84
C MET A 36 -16.21 -15.12 17.29
N HIS A 37 -15.68 -14.36 18.25
CA HIS A 37 -15.92 -14.58 19.68
C HIS A 37 -17.42 -14.45 20.00
N ASP A 38 -18.05 -13.36 19.57
CA ASP A 38 -19.47 -13.11 19.82
C ASP A 38 -20.36 -14.21 19.20
N HIS A 39 -20.04 -14.66 17.99
CA HIS A 39 -20.74 -15.78 17.35
C HIS A 39 -20.55 -17.10 18.11
N GLN A 40 -19.36 -17.36 18.66
CA GLN A 40 -19.05 -18.59 19.38
C GLN A 40 -19.74 -18.65 20.75
N TYR A 41 -19.85 -17.53 21.46
CA TYR A 41 -20.38 -17.47 22.82
C TYR A 41 -21.83 -16.95 22.90
N ASP A 42 -22.47 -16.68 21.76
CA ASP A 42 -23.83 -16.13 21.64
C ASP A 42 -24.04 -14.85 22.47
N VAL A 43 -22.99 -14.02 22.50
CA VAL A 43 -22.97 -12.70 23.16
C VAL A 43 -22.82 -11.60 22.12
N PHE A 44 -23.23 -10.38 22.45
CA PHE A 44 -23.02 -9.22 21.58
C PHE A 44 -22.27 -8.12 22.30
N SER A 45 -20.99 -7.97 21.97
CA SER A 45 -20.07 -7.10 22.70
C SER A 45 -20.02 -5.68 22.10
N THR A 46 -21.15 -4.96 22.15
CA THR A 46 -21.36 -3.63 21.52
C THR A 46 -20.25 -2.61 21.79
N LYS A 47 -19.65 -2.64 23.00
CA LYS A 47 -18.58 -1.71 23.41
C LYS A 47 -17.35 -1.82 22.50
N TYR A 48 -16.93 -3.04 22.14
CA TYR A 48 -15.72 -3.23 21.32
C TYR A 48 -15.96 -2.80 19.88
N TYR A 49 -17.12 -3.14 19.29
CA TYR A 49 -17.46 -2.65 17.94
C TYR A 49 -17.53 -1.13 17.87
N ALA A 50 -18.10 -0.47 18.88
CA ALA A 50 -18.16 0.99 18.92
C ALA A 50 -16.74 1.61 18.99
N ILE A 51 -15.88 1.13 19.89
CA ILE A 51 -14.53 1.65 20.08
C ILE A 51 -13.67 1.41 18.83
N PHE A 52 -13.58 0.16 18.36
CA PHE A 52 -12.75 -0.18 17.20
C PHE A 52 -13.33 0.36 15.89
N GLY A 53 -14.66 0.46 15.78
CA GLY A 53 -15.32 1.10 14.64
C GLY A 53 -14.97 2.58 14.53
N VAL A 54 -15.06 3.36 15.62
CA VAL A 54 -14.67 4.78 15.62
C VAL A 54 -13.18 4.93 15.30
N LEU A 55 -12.32 4.11 15.91
CA LEU A 55 -10.88 4.15 15.65
C LEU A 55 -10.55 3.79 14.19
N LEU A 56 -11.27 2.84 13.60
CA LEU A 56 -11.10 2.45 12.19
C LEU A 56 -11.49 3.61 11.27
N VAL A 57 -12.66 4.22 11.48
CA VAL A 57 -13.10 5.38 10.68
C VAL A 57 -12.10 6.54 10.80
N LEU A 58 -11.66 6.86 12.02
CA LEU A 58 -10.67 7.91 12.25
C LEU A 58 -9.37 7.63 11.49
N THR A 59 -8.84 6.41 11.58
CA THR A 59 -7.60 6.04 10.88
C THR A 59 -7.77 6.09 9.35
N ILE A 60 -8.92 5.64 8.83
CA ILE A 60 -9.23 5.74 7.40
C ILE A 60 -9.28 7.20 6.96
N VAL A 61 -9.91 8.08 7.73
CA VAL A 61 -9.99 9.51 7.41
C VAL A 61 -8.59 10.13 7.40
N LEU A 62 -7.75 9.87 8.40
CA LEU A 62 -6.36 10.35 8.44
C LEU A 62 -5.56 9.88 7.21
N TYR A 63 -5.72 8.61 6.83
CA TYR A 63 -5.10 8.08 5.63
C TYR A 63 -5.63 8.76 4.36
N ARG A 64 -6.96 8.90 4.19
CA ARG A 64 -7.53 9.53 2.97
C ARG A 64 -7.16 11.00 2.84
N THR A 65 -7.03 11.69 3.96
CA THR A 65 -6.63 13.10 3.99
C THR A 65 -5.11 13.28 3.96
N GLN A 66 -4.35 12.18 3.87
CA GLN A 66 -2.88 12.13 3.84
C GLN A 66 -2.26 13.06 4.91
N GLN A 67 -2.88 13.09 6.09
CA GLN A 67 -2.41 13.97 7.17
C GLN A 67 -1.02 13.52 7.63
N PHE A 68 -0.15 14.49 7.90
CA PHE A 68 1.25 14.29 8.32
C PHE A 68 2.18 13.62 7.30
N VAL A 69 1.73 13.38 6.07
CA VAL A 69 2.60 12.87 5.00
C VAL A 69 3.41 14.03 4.43
N SER A 70 4.74 13.96 4.55
CA SER A 70 5.64 14.96 3.96
C SER A 70 5.99 14.64 2.51
N ASP A 71 6.49 15.63 1.77
CA ASP A 71 6.98 15.45 0.39
C ASP A 71 7.99 14.31 0.28
N ARG A 72 8.91 14.22 1.25
CA ARG A 72 9.89 13.14 1.33
C ARG A 72 9.20 11.77 1.44
N GLN A 73 8.23 11.61 2.33
CA GLN A 73 7.52 10.34 2.51
C GLN A 73 6.64 9.99 1.32
N TYR A 74 6.07 11.00 0.67
CA TYR A 74 5.36 10.83 -0.59
C TYR A 74 6.29 10.28 -1.67
N LEU A 75 7.45 10.90 -1.89
CA LEU A 75 8.44 10.46 -2.87
C LEU A 75 8.98 9.05 -2.55
N GLU A 76 9.36 8.80 -1.30
CA GLU A 76 9.81 7.49 -0.83
C GLU A 76 8.74 6.40 -1.05
N GLY A 77 7.47 6.70 -0.78
CA GLY A 77 6.36 5.79 -1.01
C GLY A 77 6.06 5.56 -2.50
N MET A 78 6.18 6.59 -3.33
CA MET A 78 5.95 6.47 -4.78
C MET A 78 7.07 5.73 -5.49
N ILE A 79 8.34 5.91 -5.08
CA ILE A 79 9.46 5.11 -5.59
C ILE A 79 9.18 3.61 -5.38
N GLU A 80 8.73 3.25 -4.18
CA GLU A 80 8.39 1.87 -3.87
C GLU A 80 7.20 1.36 -4.70
N HIS A 81 6.12 2.17 -4.81
CA HIS A 81 4.96 1.83 -5.63
C HIS A 81 5.36 1.52 -7.07
N HIS A 82 6.20 2.37 -7.64
CA HIS A 82 6.65 2.23 -9.01
C HIS A 82 7.54 1.01 -9.21
N SER A 83 8.39 0.72 -8.23
CA SER A 83 9.21 -0.50 -8.23
C SER A 83 8.35 -1.77 -8.31
N MET A 84 7.16 -1.79 -7.68
CA MET A 84 6.23 -2.92 -7.78
C MET A 84 5.61 -3.07 -9.17
N ALA A 85 5.26 -1.95 -9.81
CA ALA A 85 4.72 -1.97 -11.16
C ALA A 85 5.77 -2.43 -12.17
N ILE A 86 7.05 -2.09 -11.97
CA ILE A 86 8.16 -2.60 -12.77
C ILE A 86 8.26 -4.12 -12.64
N LEU A 87 8.26 -4.66 -11.41
CA LEU A 87 8.31 -6.11 -11.19
C LEU A 87 7.16 -6.83 -11.92
N THR A 88 5.93 -6.37 -11.71
CA THR A 88 4.73 -7.02 -12.30
C THR A 88 4.66 -6.86 -13.81
N SER A 89 5.11 -5.72 -14.35
CA SER A 89 5.19 -5.49 -15.81
C SER A 89 6.25 -6.38 -16.47
N ASN A 90 7.41 -6.58 -15.84
CA ASN A 90 8.39 -7.55 -16.32
C ASN A 90 7.82 -8.97 -16.32
N LYS A 91 7.11 -9.35 -15.25
CA LYS A 91 6.53 -10.70 -15.14
C LYS A 91 5.39 -10.99 -16.11
N ILE A 92 4.60 -10.00 -16.50
CA ILE A 92 3.56 -10.21 -17.53
C ILE A 92 4.17 -10.31 -18.93
N LEU A 93 5.26 -9.60 -19.22
CA LEU A 93 5.96 -9.68 -20.50
C LEU A 93 6.57 -11.06 -20.78
N GLU A 94 6.95 -11.80 -19.75
CA GLU A 94 7.42 -13.19 -19.86
C GLU A 94 6.31 -14.19 -20.25
N LYS A 95 5.03 -13.81 -20.10
CA LYS A 95 3.89 -14.74 -20.16
C LYS A 95 2.82 -14.38 -21.19
N THR A 96 2.79 -13.13 -21.67
CA THR A 96 1.68 -12.63 -22.46
C THR A 96 1.94 -12.77 -23.97
N ASP A 97 0.97 -13.34 -24.68
CA ASP A 97 0.95 -13.39 -26.15
C ASP A 97 0.14 -12.23 -26.77
N ASN A 98 -0.49 -11.39 -25.94
CA ASN A 98 -1.32 -10.30 -26.41
C ASN A 98 -0.46 -9.04 -26.69
N TYR A 99 -0.38 -8.65 -27.96
CA TYR A 99 0.38 -7.48 -28.40
C TYR A 99 0.04 -6.19 -27.64
N ASN A 100 -1.24 -5.93 -27.39
CA ASN A 100 -1.67 -4.70 -26.72
C ASN A 100 -1.25 -4.69 -25.23
N VAL A 101 -1.31 -5.85 -24.57
CA VAL A 101 -0.86 -6.01 -23.18
C VAL A 101 0.65 -5.85 -23.09
N ALA A 102 1.41 -6.49 -23.99
CA ALA A 102 2.86 -6.36 -24.04
C ALA A 102 3.30 -4.92 -24.32
N LYS A 103 2.63 -4.23 -25.24
CA LYS A 103 2.89 -2.82 -25.53
C LYS A 103 2.66 -1.94 -24.30
N LEU A 104 1.52 -2.09 -23.62
CA LEU A 104 1.21 -1.35 -22.40
C LEU A 104 2.24 -1.62 -21.29
N ALA A 105 2.61 -2.88 -21.06
CA ALA A 105 3.60 -3.24 -20.03
C ALA A 105 4.97 -2.60 -20.30
N LYS A 106 5.41 -2.55 -21.56
CA LYS A 106 6.66 -1.85 -21.95
C LYS A 106 6.57 -0.34 -21.71
N GLU A 107 5.45 0.28 -22.05
CA GLU A 107 5.23 1.71 -21.81
C GLU A 107 5.23 2.04 -20.31
N ILE A 108 4.60 1.20 -19.48
CA ILE A 108 4.62 1.32 -18.02
C ILE A 108 6.04 1.21 -17.49
N LEU A 109 6.81 0.20 -17.93
CA LEU A 109 8.20 0.00 -17.51
C LEU A 109 9.05 1.24 -17.75
N GLN A 110 9.03 1.77 -18.98
CA GLN A 110 9.82 2.93 -19.34
C GLN A 110 9.45 4.16 -18.51
N LYS A 111 8.15 4.51 -18.49
CA LYS A 111 7.68 5.70 -17.75
C LYS A 111 7.99 5.62 -16.26
N GLN A 112 7.74 4.48 -15.65
CA GLN A 112 7.92 4.35 -14.20
C GLN A 112 9.39 4.29 -13.80
N GLN A 113 10.29 3.79 -14.65
CA GLN A 113 11.74 3.88 -14.43
C GLN A 113 12.22 5.34 -14.48
N ASP A 114 11.77 6.10 -15.48
CA ASP A 114 12.12 7.52 -15.61
C ASP A 114 11.60 8.34 -14.41
N GLU A 115 10.37 8.08 -13.98
CA GLU A 115 9.77 8.73 -12.79
C GLU A 115 10.51 8.39 -11.49
N ILE A 116 11.01 7.16 -11.32
CA ILE A 116 11.85 6.80 -10.17
C ILE A 116 13.13 7.63 -10.14
N ILE A 117 13.78 7.84 -11.29
CA ILE A 117 15.01 8.64 -11.37
C ILE A 117 14.72 10.08 -10.94
N ILE A 118 13.63 10.67 -11.44
CA ILE A 118 13.19 12.02 -11.07
C ILE A 118 12.93 12.11 -9.57
N MET A 119 12.19 11.17 -8.99
CA MET A 119 11.89 11.17 -7.55
C MET A 119 13.15 11.01 -6.69
N LYS A 120 14.11 10.18 -7.12
CA LYS A 120 15.41 10.03 -6.44
C LYS A 120 16.25 11.32 -6.50
N ASP A 121 16.21 12.05 -7.61
CA ASP A 121 16.86 13.37 -7.73
C ASP A 121 16.18 14.42 -6.83
N LEU A 122 14.85 14.38 -6.71
CA LEU A 122 14.12 15.27 -5.79
C LEU A 122 14.43 14.99 -4.32
N LEU A 123 14.75 13.74 -3.97
CA LEU A 123 15.13 13.35 -2.60
C LEU A 123 16.58 13.68 -2.23
N SER A 124 17.47 13.85 -3.22
CA SER A 124 18.89 14.15 -3.00
C SER A 124 19.18 15.64 -2.84
N LYS A 125 18.19 16.49 -3.11
CA LYS A 125 18.21 17.95 -2.93
C LYS A 125 17.68 18.33 -1.54
#